data_AF-A0A8S3EFZ9-F1
#
_entry.id   AF-A0A8S3EFZ9-F1
#
_cell.length_a   1.000
_cell.length_b   1.000
_cell.length_c   1.000
_cell.angle_alpha   90.00
_cell.angle_beta   90.00
_cell.angle_gamma   90.00
#
_symmetry.space_group_name_H-M   'P 1'
#
loop_
_entity.id
_entity.type
_entity.pdbx_description
1 polymer ?
#
loop_
_entity_poly.entity_id
_entity_poly.type
_entity_poly.pdbx_seq_one_letter_code
_entity_poly.pdbx_strand_id
1 'polypeptide(L)'
;NGIIINTDAGEKLKFNIRAQYATFNLLALAQNCNIIQFNDYDACPECDIHGIAIGRQVFYPYSATPAAPKTDHDYTTLSIQNTTVTASKGIKGSTPLTKILVFPDQIAIDYMHLVCSGHFKTLITYWEKNLLP
;
A
#
# COMPACT_ATOMS: atom_id res chain seq x y z
N ASN A 1 -10.46 -22.33 -12.65
CA ASN A 1 -10.91 -21.66 -13.89
C ASN A 1 -9.69 -21.15 -14.63
N GLY A 2 -9.27 -21.83 -15.69
CA GLY A 2 -8.16 -21.40 -16.54
C GLY A 2 -8.68 -20.91 -17.88
N ILE A 3 -7.97 -20.00 -18.53
CA ILE A 3 -8.31 -19.51 -19.85
C ILE A 3 -7.83 -20.54 -20.87
N ILE A 4 -8.68 -20.88 -21.83
CA ILE A 4 -8.34 -21.78 -22.94
C ILE A 4 -8.13 -20.93 -24.18
N ILE A 5 -6.96 -21.04 -24.80
CA ILE A 5 -6.64 -20.43 -26.09
C ILE A 5 -6.45 -21.52 -27.12
N ASN A 6 -7.00 -21.29 -28.31
CA ASN A 6 -6.64 -22.09 -29.48
C ASN A 6 -5.40 -21.46 -30.11
N THR A 7 -4.37 -22.26 -30.31
CA THR A 7 -3.17 -21.84 -31.05
C THR A 7 -3.44 -21.89 -32.55
N ASP A 8 -2.59 -21.21 -33.33
CA ASP A 8 -2.64 -21.25 -34.79
C ASP A 8 -2.41 -22.67 -35.34
N ALA A 9 -1.77 -23.54 -34.56
CA ALA A 9 -1.59 -24.97 -34.85
C ALA A 9 -2.83 -25.83 -34.53
N GLY A 10 -3.91 -25.24 -34.00
CA GLY A 10 -5.14 -25.94 -33.62
C GLY A 10 -5.11 -26.60 -32.23
N GLU A 11 -4.01 -26.45 -31.48
CA GLU A 11 -3.89 -26.98 -30.12
C GLU A 11 -4.62 -26.10 -29.10
N LYS A 12 -5.22 -26.73 -28.08
CA LYS A 12 -5.86 -26.04 -26.96
C LYS A 12 -4.89 -25.94 -25.79
N LEU A 13 -4.41 -24.72 -25.52
CA LEU A 13 -3.57 -24.45 -24.36
C LEU A 13 -4.42 -23.91 -23.22
N LYS A 14 -4.28 -24.51 -22.04
CA LYS A 14 -4.88 -24.03 -20.80
C LYS A 14 -3.80 -23.35 -19.98
N PHE A 15 -4.01 -22.08 -19.64
CA PHE A 15 -3.11 -21.34 -18.77
C PHE A 15 -3.90 -20.55 -17.73
N ASN A 16 -3.25 -20.27 -16.60
CA ASN A 16 -3.82 -19.48 -15.52
C ASN A 16 -3.00 -18.21 -15.38
N ILE A 17 -3.67 -17.06 -15.39
CA ILE A 17 -3.05 -15.77 -15.08
C ILE A 17 -3.30 -15.48 -13.61
N ARG A 18 -2.25 -15.14 -12.87
CA ARG A 18 -2.33 -14.66 -11.48
C ARG A 18 -1.56 -13.35 -11.38
N ALA A 19 -2.22 -12.30 -10.89
CA ALA A 19 -1.55 -11.08 -10.51
C ALA A 19 -0.68 -11.34 -9.26
N GLN A 20 0.60 -11.01 -9.34
CA GLN A 20 1.56 -11.21 -8.24
C GLN A 20 1.72 -9.94 -7.41
N TYR A 21 1.92 -8.80 -8.08
CA TYR A 21 2.10 -7.50 -7.44
C TYR A 21 1.55 -6.39 -8.33
N ALA A 22 1.12 -5.29 -7.71
CA ALA A 22 0.82 -4.03 -8.39
C ALA A 22 1.65 -2.90 -7.78
N THR A 23 2.18 -2.03 -8.64
CA THR A 23 2.94 -0.85 -8.21
C THR A 23 2.21 0.40 -8.65
N PHE A 24 2.14 1.37 -7.75
CA PHE A 24 1.48 2.65 -7.99
C PHE A 24 2.34 3.74 -7.36
N ASN A 25 2.38 4.91 -7.98
CA ASN A 25 2.76 6.11 -7.24
C ASN A 25 1.62 6.49 -6.27
N LEU A 26 1.90 7.30 -5.25
CA LEU A 26 0.93 7.64 -4.20
C LEU A 26 -0.45 8.06 -4.73
N LEU A 27 -0.48 8.91 -5.77
CA LEU A 27 -1.71 9.39 -6.42
C LEU A 27 -2.52 8.25 -7.03
N ALA A 28 -1.89 7.39 -7.83
CA ALA A 28 -2.58 6.24 -8.41
C ALA A 28 -2.96 5.22 -7.34
N LEU A 29 -2.16 5.05 -6.28
CA LEU A 29 -2.44 4.11 -5.21
C LEU A 29 -3.74 4.48 -4.50
N ALA A 30 -3.85 5.74 -4.08
CA ALA A 30 -5.03 6.24 -3.39
C ALA A 30 -6.30 6.10 -4.21
N GLN A 31 -6.24 6.40 -5.51
CA GLN A 31 -7.38 6.26 -6.40
C GLN A 31 -7.76 4.79 -6.66
N ASN A 32 -6.79 3.94 -7.01
CA ASN A 32 -7.06 2.55 -7.41
C ASN A 32 -7.37 1.64 -6.21
N CYS A 33 -6.87 1.97 -5.03
CA CYS A 33 -7.12 1.24 -3.78
C CYS A 33 -8.18 1.91 -2.90
N ASN A 34 -8.77 3.02 -3.37
CA ASN A 34 -9.82 3.77 -2.68
C ASN A 34 -9.42 4.17 -1.25
N ILE A 35 -8.22 4.73 -1.14
CA ILE A 35 -7.59 5.21 0.09
C ILE A 35 -7.56 6.75 0.08
N ILE A 36 -7.69 7.39 1.24
CA ILE A 36 -7.45 8.81 1.46
C ILE A 36 -5.94 9.02 1.64
N GLN A 37 -5.38 9.86 0.79
CA GLN A 37 -4.04 10.39 1.00
C GLN A 37 -4.06 11.37 2.14
N PHE A 38 -3.00 11.37 2.95
CA PHE A 38 -2.87 12.30 4.07
C PHE A 38 -4.16 12.29 4.92
N ASN A 39 -4.59 11.10 5.33
CA ASN A 39 -5.82 10.89 6.11
C ASN A 39 -5.74 11.46 7.55
N ASP A 40 -4.68 12.21 7.87
CA ASP A 40 -4.32 12.74 9.18
C ASP A 40 -4.30 11.73 10.32
N TYR A 41 -4.42 10.43 10.01
CA TYR A 41 -4.54 9.34 10.96
C TYR A 41 -3.44 8.32 10.76
N ASP A 42 -3.38 7.59 9.64
CA ASP A 42 -2.32 6.60 9.39
C ASP A 42 -1.28 7.11 8.40
N ALA A 43 0.00 6.86 8.71
CA ALA A 43 1.12 7.29 7.87
C ALA A 43 1.08 6.70 6.46
N CYS A 44 0.63 5.45 6.34
CA CYS A 44 0.53 4.79 5.05
C CYS A 44 -0.53 3.66 5.09
N PRO A 45 -0.81 3.06 3.92
CA PRO A 45 -1.65 1.89 3.83
C PRO A 45 -1.18 0.72 4.69
N GLU A 46 0.13 0.52 4.81
CA GLU A 46 0.67 -0.71 5.40
C GLU A 46 0.94 -0.59 6.91
N CYS A 47 1.27 0.60 7.40
CA CYS A 47 1.70 0.82 8.76
C CYS A 47 0.56 1.33 9.63
N ASP A 48 0.49 0.83 10.86
CA ASP A 48 -0.37 1.37 11.93
C ASP A 48 0.39 2.47 12.71
N ILE A 49 0.91 3.46 11.99
CA ILE A 49 1.61 4.61 12.60
C ILE A 49 0.68 5.81 12.58
N HIS A 50 0.24 6.23 13.77
CA HIS A 50 -0.71 7.32 13.88
C HIS A 50 -0.06 8.70 13.82
N GLY A 51 -0.70 9.63 13.10
CA GLY A 51 -0.30 11.02 12.99
C GLY A 51 -0.57 11.80 14.28
N ILE A 52 0.37 12.65 14.67
CA ILE A 52 0.24 13.60 15.76
C ILE A 52 0.08 14.99 15.15
N ALA A 53 -1.09 15.60 15.32
CA ALA A 53 -1.35 16.96 14.87
C ALA A 53 -0.63 17.97 15.79
N ILE A 54 0.29 18.76 15.23
CA ILE A 54 0.98 19.86 15.92
C ILE A 54 0.79 21.12 15.08
N GLY A 55 -0.09 22.02 15.56
CA GLY A 55 -0.48 23.21 14.82
C GLY A 55 -1.27 22.86 13.54
N ARG A 56 -0.74 23.26 12.38
CA ARG A 56 -1.35 22.99 11.05
C ARG A 56 -0.70 21.81 10.31
N GLN A 57 0.14 21.03 11.00
CA GLN A 57 0.91 19.95 10.42
C GLN A 57 0.63 18.65 11.16
N VAL A 58 0.70 17.52 10.44
CA VAL A 58 0.62 16.18 10.99
C VAL A 58 1.99 15.52 10.92
N PHE A 59 2.47 15.02 12.05
CA PHE A 59 3.76 14.37 12.18
C PHE A 59 3.55 12.88 12.47
N TYR A 60 4.24 12.02 11.72
CA TYR A 60 4.22 10.58 11.96
C TYR A 60 5.48 10.19 12.76
N PRO A 61 5.34 9.82 14.04
CA PRO A 61 6.49 9.58 14.91
C PRO A 61 7.24 8.32 14.47
N TYR A 62 8.56 8.42 14.45
CA TYR A 62 9.42 7.26 14.32
C TYR A 62 9.37 6.43 15.61
N SER A 63 9.27 5.11 15.47
CA SER A 63 9.40 4.17 16.58
C SER A 63 10.50 3.15 16.27
N ALA A 64 11.36 2.89 17.25
CA ALA A 64 12.35 1.81 17.15
C ALA A 64 11.69 0.42 17.18
N THR A 65 10.47 0.33 17.71
CA THR A 65 9.59 -0.84 17.66
C THR A 65 8.38 -0.48 16.79
N PRO A 66 8.44 -0.70 15.46
CA PRO A 66 7.34 -0.34 14.58
C PRO A 66 6.06 -1.09 14.98
N ALA A 67 4.92 -0.43 14.79
CA ALA A 67 3.61 -1.07 14.97
C ALA A 67 3.45 -2.25 14.01
N ALA A 68 2.59 -3.20 14.36
CA ALA A 68 2.30 -4.31 13.48
C ALA A 68 1.76 -3.78 12.14
N PRO A 69 2.19 -4.34 10.99
CA PRO A 69 1.63 -3.98 9.70
C PRO A 69 0.15 -4.38 9.64
N LYS A 70 -0.64 -3.59 8.91
CA LYS A 70 -2.04 -3.93 8.62
C LYS A 70 -2.08 -5.20 7.78
N THR A 71 -3.13 -5.99 7.99
CA THR A 71 -3.36 -7.25 7.26
C THR A 71 -4.43 -7.08 6.18
N ASP A 72 -4.52 -8.07 5.29
CA ASP A 72 -5.60 -8.13 4.28
C ASP A 72 -6.98 -8.19 4.91
N HIS A 73 -7.06 -8.80 6.09
CA HIS A 73 -8.29 -8.86 6.84
C HIS A 73 -8.71 -7.47 7.37
N ASP A 74 -7.76 -6.68 7.86
CA ASP A 74 -8.02 -5.30 8.29
C ASP A 74 -8.52 -4.46 7.12
N TYR A 75 -7.86 -4.59 5.97
CA TYR A 75 -8.24 -3.94 4.71
C TYR A 75 -9.63 -4.32 4.26
N THR A 76 -9.91 -5.62 4.18
CA THR A 76 -11.19 -6.14 3.71
C THR A 76 -12.31 -5.72 4.64
N THR A 77 -12.11 -5.83 5.95
CA THR A 77 -13.11 -5.44 6.96
C THR A 77 -13.43 -3.96 6.87
N LEU A 78 -12.42 -3.09 6.86
CA LEU A 78 -12.61 -1.64 6.74
C LEU A 78 -13.24 -1.28 5.40
N SER A 79 -12.88 -1.98 4.31
CA SER A 79 -13.43 -1.71 2.98
C SER A 79 -14.91 -2.08 2.82
N ILE A 80 -15.41 -3.02 3.64
CA ILE A 80 -16.81 -3.42 3.69
C ILE A 80 -17.61 -2.47 4.60
N GLN A 81 -17.01 -2.08 5.72
CA GLN A 81 -17.64 -1.17 6.69
C GLN A 81 -17.75 0.26 6.14
N ASN A 82 -16.76 0.70 5.36
CA ASN A 82 -16.67 2.07 4.86
C ASN A 82 -17.42 2.22 3.53
N THR A 83 -18.04 3.39 3.36
CA THR A 83 -18.66 3.82 2.11
C THR A 83 -17.90 5.02 1.56
N THR A 84 -18.13 5.40 0.30
CA THR A 84 -17.48 6.57 -0.32
C THR A 84 -17.67 7.88 0.46
N VAL A 85 -18.65 7.92 1.39
CA VAL A 85 -18.98 9.07 2.24
C VAL A 85 -18.34 8.96 3.63
N THR A 86 -18.04 7.75 4.10
CA THR A 86 -17.50 7.50 5.46
C THR A 86 -16.22 6.70 5.37
N ALA A 87 -15.08 7.38 5.46
CA ALA A 87 -13.78 6.74 5.50
C ALA A 87 -13.30 6.56 6.95
N SER A 88 -12.75 5.39 7.26
CA SER A 88 -12.11 5.09 8.54
C SER A 88 -10.70 4.58 8.26
N LYS A 89 -9.72 5.03 9.06
CA LYS A 89 -8.30 4.66 8.91
C LYS A 89 -7.76 4.83 7.48
N GLY A 90 -8.25 5.87 6.79
CA GLY A 90 -7.92 6.18 5.40
C GLY A 90 -8.56 5.30 4.33
N ILE A 91 -9.30 4.23 4.65
CA ILE A 91 -9.93 3.38 3.62
C ILE A 91 -11.35 3.91 3.36
N LYS A 92 -11.70 4.21 2.10
CA LYS A 92 -13.06 4.68 1.75
C LYS A 92 -14.01 3.54 1.41
N GLY A 93 -13.50 2.38 1.03
CA GLY A 93 -14.32 1.23 0.65
C GLY A 93 -13.61 0.26 -0.28
N SER A 94 -14.31 -0.79 -0.70
CA SER A 94 -13.76 -1.82 -1.59
C SER A 94 -13.48 -1.33 -3.01
N THR A 95 -12.59 -2.03 -3.72
CA THR A 95 -12.29 -1.79 -5.14
C THR A 95 -12.27 -3.11 -5.90
N PRO A 96 -12.36 -3.12 -7.24
CA PRO A 96 -12.17 -4.35 -8.00
C PRO A 96 -10.84 -5.07 -7.70
N LEU A 97 -9.80 -4.31 -7.30
CA LEU A 97 -8.50 -4.87 -6.98
C LEU A 97 -8.49 -5.67 -5.68
N THR A 98 -9.37 -5.39 -4.70
CA THR A 98 -9.48 -6.18 -3.47
C THR A 98 -9.96 -7.62 -3.69
N LYS A 99 -10.45 -7.93 -4.91
CA LYS A 99 -10.82 -9.30 -5.32
C LYS A 99 -9.68 -10.03 -6.03
N ILE A 100 -8.63 -9.31 -6.42
CA ILE A 100 -7.55 -9.80 -7.30
C ILE A 100 -6.22 -9.83 -6.53
N LEU A 101 -6.02 -8.87 -5.63
CA LEU A 101 -4.79 -8.66 -4.86
C LEU A 101 -5.09 -8.78 -3.36
N VAL A 102 -4.10 -9.28 -2.63
CA VAL A 102 -4.05 -9.31 -1.17
C VAL A 102 -3.38 -8.02 -0.68
N PHE A 103 -4.04 -7.28 0.22
CA PHE A 103 -3.58 -6.00 0.72
C PHE A 103 -2.96 -6.14 2.12
N PRO A 104 -1.99 -5.32 2.52
CA PRO A 104 -1.09 -4.54 1.65
C PRO A 104 -0.08 -5.41 0.89
N ASP A 105 0.03 -6.71 1.18
CA ASP A 105 1.16 -7.57 0.78
C ASP A 105 1.48 -7.64 -0.73
N GLN A 106 0.48 -7.50 -1.61
CA GLN A 106 0.66 -7.52 -3.07
C GLN A 106 0.66 -6.13 -3.71
N ILE A 107 0.74 -5.08 -2.89
CA ILE A 107 0.96 -3.70 -3.32
C ILE A 107 2.41 -3.34 -3.05
N ALA A 108 3.13 -2.93 -4.08
CA ALA A 108 4.50 -2.49 -3.91
C ALA A 108 4.55 -1.21 -3.08
N ILE A 109 5.46 -1.23 -2.10
CA ILE A 109 5.72 -0.16 -1.14
C ILE A 109 6.09 1.13 -1.87
N ASP A 110 5.35 2.22 -1.60
CA ASP A 110 5.65 3.55 -2.12
C ASP A 110 6.79 4.23 -1.32
N TYR A 111 7.49 5.17 -1.96
CA TYR A 111 8.57 6.00 -1.42
C TYR A 111 8.31 6.51 0.02
N MET A 112 7.07 6.93 0.33
CA MET A 112 6.72 7.42 1.66
C MET A 112 6.87 6.36 2.75
N HIS A 113 6.56 5.09 2.47
CA HIS A 113 6.79 4.02 3.44
C HIS A 113 8.30 3.76 3.62
N LEU A 114 9.11 3.85 2.56
CA LEU A 114 10.58 3.77 2.70
C LEU A 114 11.15 4.92 3.55
N VAL A 115 10.55 6.11 3.50
CA VAL A 115 10.88 7.23 4.37
C VAL A 115 10.47 6.93 5.83
N CYS A 116 9.23 6.49 6.06
CA CYS A 116 8.72 6.14 7.40
C CYS A 116 9.48 4.98 8.05
N SER A 117 9.90 3.98 7.28
CA SER A 117 10.71 2.84 7.74
C SER A 117 12.17 3.21 8.00
N GLY A 118 12.54 4.50 7.86
CA GLY A 118 13.89 5.00 8.11
C GLY A 118 14.91 4.62 7.04
N HIS A 119 14.49 3.96 5.95
CA HIS A 119 15.38 3.54 4.87
C HIS A 119 16.03 4.74 4.19
N PHE A 120 15.27 5.83 4.00
CA PHE A 120 15.82 7.07 3.47
C PHE A 120 16.91 7.68 4.38
N LYS A 121 16.69 7.66 5.70
CA LYS A 121 17.69 8.10 6.69
C LYS A 121 18.94 7.23 6.67
N THR A 122 18.79 5.91 6.53
CA THR A 122 19.91 4.96 6.39
C THR A 122 20.73 5.26 5.15
N LEU A 123 20.08 5.53 4.01
CA LEU A 123 20.75 5.88 2.75
C LEU A 123 21.52 7.21 2.88
N ILE A 124 20.91 8.25 3.44
CA ILE A 124 21.59 9.53 3.68
C ILE A 124 22.78 9.35 4.61
N THR A 125 22.61 8.66 5.74
CA THR A 125 23.70 8.43 6.71
C THR A 125 24.85 7.65 6.08
N TYR A 126 24.53 6.65 5.25
CA TYR A 126 25.54 5.91 4.50
C TYR A 126 26.26 6.81 3.49
N TRP A 127 25.52 7.69 2.82
CA TRP A 127 26.07 8.63 1.85
C TRP A 127 27.00 9.65 2.51
N GLU A 128 26.58 10.23 3.63
CA GLU A 128 27.39 11.15 4.44
C GLU A 128 28.69 10.51 4.93
N LYS A 129 28.66 9.23 5.30
CA LYS A 129 29.84 8.52 5.84
C LYS A 129 30.83 8.03 4.79
N ASN A 130 30.38 7.78 3.56
CA ASN A 130 31.19 7.08 2.55
C ASN A 130 31.46 7.90 1.28
N LEU A 131 30.77 9.02 1.07
CA LEU A 131 30.81 9.78 -0.19
C LEU A 131 30.96 11.29 0.00
N LEU A 132 30.94 11.80 1.23
CA LEU A 132 31.46 13.14 1.54
C LEU A 132 32.92 12.99 2.03
N PRO A 133 33.88 13.74 1.44
CA PRO A 133 35.29 13.71 1.84
C PRO A 133 35.54 14.23 3.25
#